data_AF-A1YZ13-F1
#
_entry.id   AF-A1YZ13-F1
#
_cell.length_a   1.000
_cell.length_b   1.000
_cell.length_c   1.000
_cell.angle_alpha   90.00
_cell.angle_beta   90.00
_cell.angle_gamma   90.00
#
_symmetry.space_group_name_H-M   'P 1'
#
loop_
_entity.id
_entity.type
_entity.pdbx_description
1 polymer ?
#
loop_
_entity_poly.entity_id
_entity_poly.type
_entity_poly.pdbx_seq_one_letter_code
_entity_poly.pdbx_strand_id
1 'polypeptide(L)'
;YVGHTAPKTKEVIKKAMGGVLLIDEAYYLYNASNDRDYGQESIEILLNVMEENREDLVVILAGYKDRMDKFFSFIPGMSSRIGNHIEFPNYEADELLSIAKVMVRDLEYVMSVSAEPIFYEYIKKRMTMPYFSNARTVRNAVD
;
A
#
# COMPACT_ATOMS: atom_id res chain seq x y z
N TYR A 1 -2.75 25.71 9.19
CA TYR A 1 -1.33 25.34 9.04
C TYR A 1 -0.91 25.62 7.61
N VAL A 2 -0.57 26.87 7.30
CA VAL A 2 -0.09 27.29 5.97
C VAL A 2 1.44 27.34 6.04
N GLY A 3 2.16 26.78 5.07
CA GLY A 3 3.62 26.94 4.92
C GLY A 3 4.53 25.95 5.68
N HIS A 4 3.96 25.00 6.43
CA HIS A 4 4.75 23.96 7.12
C HIS A 4 4.89 22.64 6.33
N THR A 5 4.15 22.49 5.24
CA THR A 5 4.11 21.26 4.46
C THR A 5 5.41 21.07 3.68
N ALA A 6 5.83 22.03 2.87
CA ALA A 6 7.12 21.97 2.16
C ALA A 6 8.33 21.65 3.05
N PRO A 7 8.57 22.33 4.19
CA PRO A 7 9.69 22.01 5.08
C PRO A 7 9.67 20.57 5.59
N LYS A 8 8.49 20.08 6.00
CA LYS A 8 8.33 18.71 6.51
C LYS A 8 8.59 17.68 5.42
N THR A 9 8.04 17.89 4.22
CA THR A 9 8.24 17.00 3.07
C THR A 9 9.73 16.92 2.70
N LYS A 10 10.41 18.07 2.63
CA LYS A 10 11.86 18.11 2.36
C LYS A 10 12.68 17.42 3.45
N GLU A 11 12.29 17.56 4.72
CA GLU A 11 12.99 16.91 5.83
C GLU A 11 12.87 15.37 5.75
N VAL A 12 11.68 14.86 5.46
CA VAL A 12 11.44 13.41 5.28
C VAL A 12 12.22 12.87 4.09
N ILE A 13 12.17 13.56 2.95
CA ILE A 13 12.93 13.19 1.75
C ILE A 13 14.43 13.17 2.06
N LYS A 14 14.95 14.21 2.71
CA LYS A 14 16.37 14.29 3.07
C LYS A 14 16.82 13.11 3.94
N LYS A 15 15.96 12.63 4.85
CA LYS A 15 16.24 11.44 5.68
C LYS A 15 16.30 10.15 4.86
N ALA A 16 15.62 10.08 3.72
CA ALA A 16 15.57 8.92 2.85
C ALA A 16 16.65 8.92 1.74
N MET A 17 17.38 10.02 1.57
CA MET A 17 18.47 10.12 0.59
C MET A 17 19.55 9.06 0.83
N GLY A 18 20.04 8.46 -0.26
CA GLY A 18 20.93 7.31 -0.26
C GLY A 18 20.20 5.96 -0.09
N GLY A 19 18.86 5.95 -0.10
CA GLY A 19 18.05 4.77 0.18
C GLY A 19 16.67 4.79 -0.47
N VAL A 20 15.68 4.28 0.26
CA VAL A 20 14.30 4.09 -0.22
C VAL A 20 13.32 4.90 0.63
N LEU A 21 12.46 5.67 -0.03
CA LEU A 21 11.29 6.31 0.57
C LEU A 21 10.02 5.52 0.21
N LEU A 22 9.46 4.80 1.18
CA LEU A 22 8.16 4.15 1.04
C LEU A 22 7.05 5.07 1.53
N ILE A 23 6.05 5.32 0.68
CA ILE A 23 4.85 6.07 1.01
C ILE A 23 3.65 5.13 0.89
N ASP A 24 3.13 4.69 2.03
CA ASP A 24 1.93 3.87 2.09
C ASP A 24 0.67 4.74 1.93
N GLU A 25 -0.35 4.18 1.30
CA GLU A 25 -1.60 4.84 0.92
C GLU A 25 -1.37 6.23 0.29
N ALA A 26 -0.44 6.31 -0.67
CA ALA A 26 0.06 7.57 -1.24
C ALA A 26 -1.03 8.48 -1.83
N TYR A 27 -2.19 7.91 -2.21
CA TYR A 27 -3.35 8.67 -2.68
C TYR A 27 -3.91 9.64 -1.63
N TYR A 28 -3.56 9.53 -0.35
CA TYR A 28 -3.91 10.53 0.67
C TYR A 28 -3.06 11.80 0.60
N LEU A 29 -1.96 11.80 -0.15
CA LEU A 29 -1.17 13.02 -0.40
C LEU A 29 -1.92 14.04 -1.23
N TYR A 30 -3.00 13.67 -1.92
CA TYR A 30 -3.80 14.59 -2.72
C TYR A 30 -5.29 14.40 -2.48
N ASN A 31 -5.98 15.49 -2.16
CA ASN A 31 -7.43 15.50 -2.06
C ASN A 31 -8.03 16.46 -3.09
N ALA A 32 -8.52 15.90 -4.20
CA ALA A 32 -9.17 16.65 -5.28
C ALA A 32 -10.42 17.42 -4.85
N SER A 33 -11.01 17.12 -3.68
CA SER A 33 -12.22 17.78 -3.17
C SER A 33 -11.91 19.00 -2.29
N ASN A 34 -10.64 19.33 -2.09
CA ASN A 34 -10.22 20.43 -1.24
C ASN A 34 -9.11 21.25 -1.92
N ASP A 35 -9.48 22.30 -2.65
CA ASP A 35 -8.52 23.22 -3.31
C ASP A 35 -7.61 23.99 -2.33
N ARG A 36 -7.84 23.88 -1.01
CA ARG A 36 -6.96 24.42 0.04
C ARG A 36 -6.00 23.38 0.61
N ASP A 37 -5.89 22.21 -0.02
CA ASP A 37 -5.05 21.14 0.48
C ASP A 37 -3.58 21.35 0.08
N TYR A 38 -2.71 21.31 1.09
CA TYR A 38 -1.26 21.51 0.94
C TYR A 38 -0.56 20.26 0.36
N GLY A 39 -1.34 19.21 0.11
CA GLY A 39 -0.88 17.98 -0.52
C GLY A 39 -0.22 18.19 -1.89
N GLN A 40 -0.74 19.13 -2.69
CA GLN A 40 -0.17 19.46 -4.01
C GLN A 40 1.29 19.93 -3.89
N GLU A 41 1.62 20.78 -2.91
CA GLU A 41 2.99 21.26 -2.67
C GLU A 41 3.94 20.09 -2.35
N SER A 42 3.46 19.08 -1.60
CA SER A 42 4.28 17.90 -1.29
C SER A 42 4.56 17.05 -2.51
N ILE A 43 3.57 16.91 -3.39
CA ILE A 43 3.69 16.14 -4.62
C ILE A 43 4.66 16.81 -5.58
N GLU A 44 4.55 18.13 -5.75
CA GLU A 44 5.48 18.89 -6.61
C GLU A 44 6.93 18.75 -6.13
N ILE A 45 7.16 18.86 -4.81
CA ILE A 45 8.49 18.64 -4.22
C ILE A 45 8.97 17.20 -4.47
N LEU A 46 8.12 16.21 -4.23
CA LEU A 46 8.46 14.80 -4.41
C LEU A 46 8.82 14.51 -5.87
N LEU A 47 8.00 14.99 -6.82
CA LEU A 47 8.20 14.78 -8.24
C LEU A 47 9.48 15.46 -8.75
N ASN A 48 9.83 16.63 -8.23
CA ASN A 48 11.09 17.30 -8.60
C ASN A 48 12.30 16.51 -8.08
N VAL A 49 12.26 16.03 -6.84
CA VAL A 49 13.34 15.21 -6.29
C VAL A 49 13.48 13.88 -7.03
N MET A 50 12.37 13.24 -7.40
CA MET A 50 12.39 12.01 -8.21
C MET A 50 13.07 12.21 -9.57
N GLU A 51 13.01 13.43 -10.13
CA GLU A 51 13.66 13.77 -11.40
C GLU A 51 15.14 14.15 -11.21
N GLU A 52 15.44 14.99 -10.22
CA GLU A 52 16.79 15.53 -9.98
C GLU A 52 17.74 14.52 -9.29
N ASN A 53 17.21 13.64 -8.43
CA ASN A 53 18.00 12.76 -7.55
C ASN A 53 17.79 11.26 -7.83
N ARG A 54 17.59 10.89 -9.10
CA ARG A 54 17.29 9.51 -9.51
C ARG A 54 18.34 8.45 -9.13
N GLU A 55 19.59 8.84 -8.88
CA GLU A 55 20.67 7.92 -8.50
C GLU A 55 20.78 7.73 -6.98
N ASP A 56 20.23 8.67 -6.20
CA ASP A 56 20.36 8.73 -4.75
C ASP A 56 19.09 8.34 -4.00
N LEU A 57 17.94 8.30 -4.67
CA LEU A 57 16.65 8.04 -4.03
C LEU A 57 15.76 7.14 -4.88
N VAL A 58 15.29 6.06 -4.28
CA VAL A 58 14.18 5.25 -4.82
C VAL A 58 12.90 5.59 -4.06
N VAL A 59 11.85 5.98 -4.77
CA VAL A 59 10.53 6.24 -4.19
C VAL A 59 9.59 5.08 -4.53
N ILE A 60 8.97 4.49 -3.51
CA ILE A 60 7.94 3.46 -3.66
C ILE A 60 6.61 4.03 -3.16
N LEU A 61 5.63 4.10 -4.05
CA LEU A 61 4.27 4.49 -3.73
C LEU A 61 3.41 3.23 -3.63
N ALA A 62 2.76 3.03 -2.50
CA ALA A 62 1.90 1.89 -2.24
C ALA A 62 0.46 2.31 -1.97
N GLY A 63 -0.48 1.43 -2.26
CA GLY A 63 -1.90 1.65 -2.05
C GLY A 63 -2.78 0.70 -2.87
N TYR A 64 -4.09 0.75 -2.63
CA TYR A 64 -5.06 0.02 -3.43
C TYR A 64 -5.06 0.49 -4.88
N LYS A 65 -5.08 -0.47 -5.82
CA LYS A 65 -4.95 -0.23 -7.26
C LYS A 65 -5.94 0.82 -7.78
N ASP A 66 -7.22 0.67 -7.48
CA ASP A 66 -8.29 1.58 -7.92
C ASP A 66 -8.07 3.02 -7.43
N ARG A 67 -7.60 3.18 -6.19
CA ARG A 67 -7.29 4.49 -5.60
C ARG A 67 -6.01 5.10 -6.17
N MET A 68 -4.98 4.28 -6.41
CA MET A 68 -3.73 4.72 -7.03
C MET A 68 -3.96 5.15 -8.49
N ASP A 69 -4.74 4.39 -9.26
CA ASP A 69 -5.09 4.73 -10.65
C ASP A 69 -5.80 6.11 -10.70
N LYS A 70 -6.75 6.34 -9.78
CA LYS A 70 -7.41 7.64 -9.63
C LYS A 70 -6.43 8.74 -9.20
N PHE A 71 -5.58 8.49 -8.23
CA PHE A 71 -4.56 9.43 -7.76
C PHE A 71 -3.62 9.87 -8.89
N PHE A 72 -3.11 8.93 -9.69
CA PHE A 72 -2.27 9.26 -10.85
C PHE A 72 -3.00 10.08 -11.91
N SER A 73 -4.30 9.82 -12.13
CA SER A 73 -5.09 10.61 -13.08
C SER A 73 -5.20 12.10 -12.72
N PHE A 74 -5.01 12.45 -11.45
CA PHE A 74 -5.06 13.84 -10.99
C PHE A 74 -3.75 14.61 -11.15
N ILE A 75 -2.63 13.91 -11.39
CA ILE A 75 -1.30 14.50 -11.36
C ILE A 75 -0.64 14.28 -12.73
N PRO A 76 -0.80 15.23 -13.66
CA PRO A 76 -0.19 15.15 -14.98
C PRO A 76 1.31 14.92 -14.88
N GLY A 77 1.84 13.97 -15.65
CA GLY A 77 3.27 13.67 -15.70
C GLY A 77 3.79 12.73 -14.58
N MET A 78 2.95 12.39 -13.59
CA MET A 78 3.35 11.44 -12.55
C MET A 78 3.56 10.03 -13.11
N SER A 79 2.64 9.54 -13.94
CA SER A 79 2.77 8.22 -14.56
C SER A 79 4.01 8.08 -15.45
N SER A 80 4.48 9.15 -16.08
CA SER A 80 5.73 9.11 -16.88
C SER A 80 6.99 9.09 -16.02
N ARG A 81 6.92 9.55 -14.76
CA ARG A 81 8.05 9.55 -13.81
C ARG A 81 8.11 8.28 -12.96
N ILE A 82 7.09 7.44 -13.01
CA ILE A 82 7.04 6.14 -12.32
C ILE A 82 7.48 5.07 -13.33
N GLY A 83 8.74 4.65 -13.22
CA GLY A 83 9.33 3.71 -14.17
C GLY A 83 8.80 2.27 -14.07
N ASN A 84 8.22 1.89 -12.93
CA ASN A 84 7.78 0.51 -12.68
C ASN A 84 6.42 0.49 -11.97
N HIS A 85 5.50 -0.31 -12.51
CA HIS A 85 4.22 -0.63 -11.86
C HIS A 85 4.23 -2.12 -11.50
N ILE A 86 4.15 -2.40 -10.20
CA ILE A 86 4.08 -3.77 -9.68
C ILE A 86 2.69 -3.95 -9.08
N GLU A 87 1.89 -4.82 -9.70
CA GLU A 87 0.58 -5.18 -9.17
C GLU A 87 0.72 -6.41 -8.26
N PHE A 88 0.18 -6.31 -7.04
CA PHE A 88 0.09 -7.41 -6.10
C PHE A 88 -1.33 -7.98 -6.16
N PRO A 89 -1.57 -9.11 -6.85
CA PRO A 89 -2.88 -9.72 -6.89
C PRO A 89 -3.31 -10.22 -5.52
N ASN A 90 -4.61 -10.43 -5.35
CA ASN A 90 -5.10 -11.15 -4.18
C ASN A 90 -4.55 -12.58 -4.17
N TYR A 91 -4.36 -13.11 -2.97
CA TYR A 91 -4.04 -14.52 -2.80
C TYR A 91 -5.25 -15.39 -3.15
N GLU A 92 -4.98 -16.56 -3.70
CA GLU A 92 -5.96 -17.61 -3.89
C GLU A 92 -6.33 -18.29 -2.56
N ALA A 93 -7.44 -19.04 -2.55
CA ALA A 93 -7.96 -19.64 -1.32
C ALA A 93 -6.99 -20.63 -0.65
N ASP A 94 -6.21 -21.36 -1.45
CA ASP A 94 -5.18 -22.30 -1.03
C ASP A 94 -3.94 -21.60 -0.45
N GLU A 95 -3.56 -20.46 -1.04
CA GLU A 95 -2.49 -19.61 -0.51
C GLU A 95 -2.90 -19.00 0.84
N LEU A 96 -4.15 -18.55 0.97
CA LEU A 96 -4.70 -18.02 2.22
C LEU A 96 -4.80 -19.10 3.31
N LEU A 97 -5.15 -20.34 2.95
CA LEU A 97 -5.12 -21.47 3.87
C LEU A 97 -3.69 -21.75 4.35
N SER A 98 -2.71 -21.67 3.44
CA SER A 98 -1.29 -21.85 3.78
C SER A 98 -0.80 -20.75 4.73
N ILE A 99 -1.21 -19.50 4.49
CA ILE A 99 -0.95 -18.37 5.39
C ILE A 99 -1.58 -18.63 6.77
N ALA A 100 -2.82 -19.13 6.83
CA ALA A 100 -3.49 -19.44 8.09
C ALA A 100 -2.72 -20.49 8.91
N LYS A 101 -2.21 -21.54 8.25
CA LYS A 101 -1.39 -22.58 8.89
C LYS A 101 -0.10 -22.02 9.49
N VAL A 102 0.53 -21.07 8.82
CA VAL A 102 1.70 -20.36 9.35
C VAL A 102 1.32 -19.52 10.57
N MET A 103 0.26 -18.73 10.46
CA MET A 103 -0.20 -17.86 11.56
C MET A 103 -0.56 -18.64 12.83
N VAL A 104 -1.34 -19.72 12.72
CA VAL A 104 -1.71 -20.53 13.89
C VAL A 104 -0.50 -21.21 14.51
N ARG A 105 0.48 -21.65 13.71
CA ARG A 105 1.73 -22.23 14.21
C ARG A 105 2.54 -21.20 14.99
N ASP A 106 2.60 -19.97 14.50
CA ASP A 106 3.31 -18.87 15.18
C ASP A 106 2.61 -18.46 16.49
N LEU A 107 1.31 -18.75 16.62
CA LEU A 107 0.52 -18.64 17.87
C LEU A 107 0.57 -19.92 18.74
N GLU A 108 1.44 -20.88 18.43
CA GLU A 108 1.56 -22.18 19.11
C GLU A 108 0.31 -23.06 19.06
N TYR A 109 -0.59 -22.82 18.10
CA TYR A 109 -1.73 -23.68 17.80
C TYR A 109 -1.42 -24.67 16.67
N VAL A 110 -2.16 -25.77 16.65
CA VAL A 110 -2.13 -26.76 15.56
C VAL A 110 -3.50 -26.83 14.91
N MET A 111 -3.56 -26.52 13.61
CA MET A 111 -4.78 -26.74 12.82
C MET A 111 -4.96 -28.25 12.60
N SER A 112 -6.09 -28.79 13.06
CA SER A 112 -6.40 -30.20 12.84
C SER A 112 -6.69 -30.47 11.36
N VAL A 113 -6.42 -31.69 10.90
CA VAL A 113 -6.69 -32.12 9.52
C VAL A 113 -8.15 -31.91 9.12
N SER A 114 -9.08 -32.09 10.07
CA SER A 114 -10.51 -31.86 9.84
C SER A 114 -10.90 -30.37 9.75
N ALA A 115 -10.11 -29.46 10.34
CA ALA A 115 -10.38 -28.02 10.30
C ALA A 115 -9.98 -27.39 8.96
N GLU A 116 -8.99 -27.95 8.26
CA GLU A 116 -8.51 -27.42 6.97
C GLU A 116 -9.61 -27.24 5.92
N PRO A 117 -10.43 -28.27 5.56
CA PRO A 117 -11.48 -28.10 4.57
C PRO A 117 -12.58 -27.12 5.01
N ILE A 118 -12.83 -27.02 6.33
CA ILE A 118 -13.80 -26.07 6.89
C ILE A 118 -13.28 -24.63 6.72
N PHE A 119 -12.02 -24.40 7.06
CA PHE A 119 -11.38 -23.10 6.94
C PHE A 119 -11.22 -22.67 5.48
N TYR A 120 -10.92 -23.61 4.58
CA TYR A 120 -10.89 -23.36 3.15
C TYR A 120 -12.24 -22.87 2.60
N GLU A 121 -13.34 -23.53 2.96
CA GLU A 121 -14.69 -23.10 2.56
C GLU A 121 -15.09 -21.77 3.22
N TYR A 122 -14.64 -21.49 4.45
CA TYR A 122 -14.76 -20.17 5.07
C TYR A 122 -14.05 -19.10 4.24
N ILE A 123 -12.77 -19.32 3.86
CA ILE A 123 -11.99 -18.38 3.05
C ILE A 123 -12.70 -18.09 1.72
N LYS A 124 -13.12 -19.12 0.99
CA LYS A 124 -13.83 -18.95 -0.29
C LYS A 124 -15.07 -18.07 -0.17
N LYS A 125 -15.83 -18.23 0.92
CA LYS A 125 -16.98 -17.37 1.20
C LYS A 125 -16.56 -15.95 1.56
N ARG A 126 -15.50 -15.76 2.35
CA ARG A 126 -15.02 -14.42 2.74
C ARG A 126 -14.45 -13.62 1.56
N MET A 127 -13.80 -14.28 0.60
CA MET A 127 -13.24 -13.64 -0.59
C MET A 127 -14.30 -12.93 -1.45
N THR A 128 -15.57 -13.34 -1.37
CA THR A 128 -16.68 -12.72 -2.13
C THR A 128 -17.42 -11.63 -1.35
N MET A 129 -17.05 -11.38 -0.09
CA MET A 129 -17.72 -10.43 0.79
C MET A 129 -17.04 -9.04 0.76
N PRO A 130 -17.78 -7.96 1.07
CA PRO A 130 -17.19 -6.64 1.27
C PRO A 130 -16.08 -6.64 2.32
N TYR A 131 -15.09 -5.75 2.14
CA TYR A 131 -13.96 -5.53 3.06
C TYR A 131 -13.01 -6.73 3.23
N PHE A 132 -13.00 -7.67 2.28
CA PHE A 132 -11.95 -8.68 2.18
C PHE A 132 -10.57 -8.01 2.00
N SER A 133 -9.57 -8.50 2.74
CA SER A 133 -8.25 -7.89 2.85
C SER A 133 -7.11 -8.93 2.93
N ASN A 134 -7.23 -10.03 2.17
CA ASN A 134 -6.21 -11.08 2.07
C ASN A 134 -5.77 -11.61 3.45
N ALA A 135 -4.46 -11.67 3.70
CA ALA A 135 -3.88 -12.15 4.95
C ALA A 135 -4.40 -11.44 6.20
N ARG A 136 -4.84 -10.16 6.10
CA ARG A 136 -5.47 -9.46 7.23
C ARG A 136 -6.82 -10.07 7.60
N THR A 137 -7.60 -10.51 6.61
CA THR A 137 -8.86 -11.25 6.86
C THR A 137 -8.58 -12.60 7.51
N VAL A 138 -7.52 -13.30 7.08
CA VAL A 138 -7.11 -14.57 7.69
C VAL A 138 -6.69 -14.36 9.14
N ARG A 139 -5.82 -13.37 9.41
CA ARG A 139 -5.39 -12.99 10.76
C ARG A 139 -6.59 -12.77 11.70
N ASN A 140 -7.53 -11.93 11.29
CA ASN A 140 -8.72 -11.63 12.09
C ASN A 140 -9.65 -12.83 12.33
N ALA A 141 -9.51 -13.90 11.54
CA ALA A 141 -10.31 -15.12 11.68
C ALA A 141 -9.63 -16.18 12.56
N VAL A 142 -8.31 -16.08 12.77
CA VAL A 142 -7.52 -17.02 13.58
C VAL A 142 -7.09 -16.45 14.93
N ASP A 143 -7.03 -15.13 15.07
CA ASP A 143 -6.90 -14.40 16.35
C ASP A 143 -8.19 -14.53 17.19
#